data_AF-E2NI93-F1
#
_entry.id   AF-E2NI93-F1
#
_cell.length_a   1.000
_cell.length_b   1.000
_cell.length_c   1.000
_cell.angle_alpha   90.00
_cell.angle_beta   90.00
_cell.angle_gamma   90.00
#
_symmetry.space_group_name_H-M   'P 1'
#
loop_
_entity.id
_entity.type
_entity.pdbx_description
1 polymer ?
#
loop_
_entity_poly.entity_id
_entity_poly.type
_entity_poly.pdbx_seq_one_letter_code
_entity_poly.pdbx_strand_id
1 'polypeptide(L)' 'FRNHGAFHEDCVNIIMKDLIHLMNPKYIEVTGLFTPRGGISIYPYANYGRPGTKYEGIAEQRLMNRE' A
#
# COMPACT_ATOMS: atom_id res chain seq x y z
N PHE A 1 7.85 -8.13 -10.66
CA PHE A 1 8.84 -7.92 -9.58
C PHE A 1 10.01 -8.89 -9.57
N ARG A 2 9.88 -10.21 -9.89
CA ARG A 2 11.00 -11.18 -9.81
C ARG A 2 12.33 -10.71 -10.45
N ASN A 3 12.25 -10.13 -11.66
CA ASN A 3 13.41 -9.58 -12.39
C ASN A 3 13.26 -8.07 -12.64
N HIS A 4 12.55 -7.36 -11.76
CA HIS A 4 12.28 -5.92 -11.89
C HIS A 4 12.80 -5.21 -10.64
N GLY A 5 13.75 -4.30 -10.82
CA GLY A 5 14.30 -3.51 -9.72
C GLY A 5 13.40 -2.32 -9.37
N ALA A 6 13.02 -2.22 -8.11
CA ALA A 6 12.28 -1.10 -7.53
C ALA A 6 12.57 -1.04 -6.03
N PHE A 7 12.37 0.12 -5.40
CA PHE A 7 12.38 0.23 -3.95
C PHE A 7 11.17 -0.52 -3.33
N HIS A 8 11.24 -0.83 -2.04
CA HIS A 8 10.19 -1.59 -1.35
C HIS A 8 8.87 -0.81 -1.31
N GLU A 9 8.96 0.49 -1.14
CA GLU A 9 7.88 1.47 -1.13
C GLU A 9 7.21 1.58 -2.51
N ASP A 10 8.02 1.62 -3.57
CA ASP A 10 7.53 1.65 -4.95
C ASP A 10 6.81 0.35 -5.30
N CYS A 11 7.36 -0.80 -4.92
CA CYS A 11 6.71 -2.10 -5.12
C CYS A 11 5.29 -2.11 -4.54
N VAL A 12 5.12 -1.67 -3.29
CA VAL A 12 3.82 -1.62 -2.61
C VAL A 12 2.86 -0.68 -3.32
N ASN A 13 3.31 0.51 -3.71
CA ASN A 13 2.48 1.48 -4.42
C ASN A 13 2.06 1.02 -5.83
N ILE A 14 2.97 0.40 -6.59
CA ILE A 14 2.67 -0.14 -7.92
C ILE A 14 1.60 -1.22 -7.83
N ILE A 15 1.79 -2.20 -6.92
CA ILE A 15 0.80 -3.25 -6.67
C ILE A 15 -0.57 -2.64 -6.36
N MET A 16 -0.62 -1.67 -5.45
CA MET A 16 -1.88 -1.01 -5.08
C MET A 16 -2.52 -0.28 -6.27
N LYS A 17 -1.76 0.52 -7.02
CA LYS A 17 -2.27 1.30 -8.17
C LYS A 17 -2.82 0.39 -9.27
N ASP A 18 -2.12 -0.69 -9.60
CA ASP A 18 -2.57 -1.63 -10.63
C ASP A 18 -3.86 -2.34 -10.19
N LEU A 19 -3.97 -2.72 -8.92
CA LEU A 19 -5.18 -3.30 -8.34
C LEU A 19 -6.35 -2.31 -8.30
N ILE A 20 -6.10 -1.03 -8.00
CA ILE A 20 -7.10 0.02 -8.05
C ILE A 20 -7.64 0.16 -9.48
N HIS A 21 -6.75 0.20 -10.47
CA HIS A 21 -7.13 0.32 -11.87
C HIS A 21 -7.97 -0.88 -12.34
N LEU A 22 -7.57 -2.09 -11.98
CA LEU A 22 -8.25 -3.32 -12.39
C LEU A 22 -9.64 -3.49 -11.75
N MET A 23 -9.77 -3.19 -10.45
CA MET A 23 -10.96 -3.56 -9.67
C MET A 23 -11.87 -2.38 -9.35
N ASN A 24 -11.39 -1.14 -9.46
CA ASN A 24 -12.05 0.05 -8.95
C ASN A 24 -12.64 -0.16 -7.53
N PRO A 25 -11.80 -0.55 -6.54
CA PRO A 25 -12.29 -0.98 -5.25
C PRO A 25 -12.95 0.17 -4.48
N LYS A 26 -13.77 -0.19 -3.49
CA LYS A 26 -14.29 0.78 -2.52
C LYS A 26 -13.18 1.21 -1.56
N TYR A 27 -12.39 0.25 -1.09
CA TYR A 27 -11.24 0.42 -0.22
C TYR A 27 -10.23 -0.70 -0.50
N ILE A 28 -8.94 -0.42 -0.37
CA ILE A 28 -7.86 -1.41 -0.44
C ILE A 28 -6.67 -0.94 0.40
N GLU A 29 -5.89 -1.88 0.90
CA GLU A 29 -4.59 -1.62 1.52
C GLU A 29 -3.58 -2.68 1.13
N VAL A 30 -2.31 -2.28 1.11
CA VAL A 30 -1.18 -3.16 0.79
C VAL A 30 -0.09 -2.91 1.85
N THR A 31 0.32 -3.98 2.52
CA THR A 31 1.46 -3.95 3.46
C THR A 31 2.56 -4.84 2.93
N GLY A 32 3.77 -4.29 2.76
CA GLY A 32 4.96 -5.05 2.46
C GLY A 32 5.70 -5.43 3.74
N LEU A 33 6.05 -6.71 3.90
CA LEU A 33 6.90 -7.19 5.01
C LEU A 33 8.21 -7.72 4.44
N PHE A 34 9.21 -6.85 4.30
CA PHE A 34 10.47 -7.19 3.65
C PHE A 34 11.52 -7.70 4.64
N THR A 35 12.26 -8.73 4.23
CA THR A 35 13.40 -9.26 5.01
C THR A 35 14.52 -8.23 5.15
N PRO A 36 15.25 -8.22 6.27
CA PRO A 36 16.24 -7.19 6.52
C PRO A 36 17.40 -7.18 5.52
N ARG A 37 17.96 -5.99 5.34
CA ARG A 37 19.23 -5.73 4.65
C ARG A 37 20.06 -4.78 5.52
N GLY A 38 21.30 -5.16 5.83
CA GLY A 38 22.11 -4.40 6.79
C GLY A 38 21.53 -4.35 8.21
N GLY A 39 20.73 -5.34 8.60
CA GLY A 39 20.10 -5.41 9.93
C GLY A 39 18.82 -4.59 10.09
N ILE A 40 18.36 -3.87 9.05
CA ILE A 40 17.15 -3.05 9.07
C ILE A 40 16.11 -3.67 8.15
N SER A 41 14.87 -3.81 8.65
CA SER A 41 13.70 -4.18 7.87
C SER A 41 12.88 -2.94 7.52
N ILE A 42 12.25 -2.95 6.34
CA ILE A 42 11.38 -1.86 5.87
C ILE A 42 10.00 -2.45 5.63
N TYR A 43 8.97 -1.88 6.26
CA TYR A 43 7.59 -2.34 6.16
C TYR A 43 6.66 -1.25 5.58
N PRO A 44 6.70 -1.01 4.26
CA PRO A 44 5.86 0.01 3.67
C PRO A 44 4.38 -0.38 3.75
N TYR A 45 3.55 0.62 4.05
CA TYR A 45 2.09 0.54 4.03
C TYR A 45 1.55 1.60 3.08
N ALA A 46 0.58 1.19 2.26
CA ALA A 46 -0.22 2.11 1.46
C ALA A 46 -1.68 1.68 1.51
N ASN A 47 -2.59 2.65 1.50
CA ASN A 47 -4.01 2.39 1.40
C ASN A 47 -4.70 3.37 0.45
N TYR A 48 -5.91 3.03 0.05
CA TYR A 48 -6.76 3.84 -0.79
C TYR A 48 -8.21 3.66 -0.38
N GLY A 49 -8.91 4.78 -0.26
CA GLY A 49 -10.36 4.86 -0.15
C GLY A 49 -10.94 5.58 -1.34
N ARG A 50 -12.08 5.13 -1.85
CA ARG A 50 -12.74 5.78 -2.99
C ARG A 50 -13.10 7.25 -2.63
N PRO A 51 -12.63 8.24 -3.42
CA PRO A 51 -12.87 9.66 -3.15
C PRO A 51 -14.36 10.01 -3.07
N GLY A 52 -14.71 10.93 -2.18
CA GLY A 52 -16.08 11.40 -1.97
C GLY A 52 -17.01 10.36 -1.34
N THR A 53 -16.45 9.29 -0.76
CA THR A 53 -17.24 8.24 -0.09
C THR A 53 -16.74 8.01 1.34
N LYS A 54 -17.53 7.30 2.15
CA LYS A 54 -17.12 6.89 3.50
C LYS A 54 -15.79 6.12 3.54
N TYR A 55 -15.37 5.51 2.43
CA TYR A 55 -14.14 4.73 2.37
C TYR A 55 -12.88 5.59 2.35
N GLU A 56 -12.97 6.84 1.88
CA GLU A 56 -11.90 7.84 1.99
C GLU A 56 -11.60 8.12 3.47
N GLY A 57 -12.64 8.42 4.27
CA GLY A 57 -12.49 8.60 5.72
C GLY A 57 -11.97 7.34 6.44
N ILE A 58 -12.36 6.13 5.99
CA ILE A 58 -11.80 4.88 6.52
C ILE A 58 -10.29 4.79 6.21
N ALA A 59 -9.87 5.17 5.01
CA ALA A 59 -8.45 5.16 4.63
C ALA A 59 -7.62 6.12 5.46
N GLU A 60 -8.12 7.34 5.69
CA GLU A 60 -7.50 8.32 6.59
C GLU A 60 -7.41 7.79 8.03
N GLN A 61 -8.51 7.30 8.59
CA GLN A 61 -8.53 6.77 9.96
C GLN A 61 -7.55 5.60 10.14
N ARG A 62 -7.48 4.68 9.17
CA ARG A 62 -6.55 3.55 9.23
C ARG A 62 -5.10 3.95 9.06
N LEU A 63 -4.83 5.01 8.29
CA LEU A 63 -3.49 5.55 8.15
C LEU A 63 -3.04 6.24 9.45
N MET A 64 -3.92 7.01 10.09
CA MET A 64 -3.61 7.72 11.34
C MET A 64 -3.43 6.78 12.54
N ASN A 65 -4.18 5.66 12.57
CA ASN A 65 -4.14 4.70 13.68
C ASN A 65 -3.25 3.48 13.38
N ARG A 66 -2.34 3.60 12.42
CA ARG A 66 -1.37 2.54 12.10
C ARG A 66 -0.34 2.45 13.24
N GLU A 67 -0.13 1.24 13.76
CA GLU A 67 0.96 0.93 14.71
C GLU A 67 2.35 0.99 14.04
#